data_AF-A0A1F7MYK8-F1
#
_entry.id   AF-A0A1F7MYK8-F1
#
_cell.length_a   1.000
_cell.length_b   1.000
_cell.length_c   1.000
_cell.angle_alpha   90.00
_cell.angle_beta   90.00
_cell.angle_gamma   90.00
#
_symmetry.space_group_name_H-M   'P 1'
#
loop_
_entity.id
_entity.type
_entity.pdbx_description
1 polymer ?
#
loop_
_entity_poly.entity_id
_entity_poly.type
_entity_poly.pdbx_seq_one_letter_code
_entity_poly.pdbx_strand_id
1 'polypeptide(L)'
;MRWAEKGNQSLVASTSVGEGAMPRPTLLLFVLAVPALALAVAWGLLRSEERAWQAMLATTNPSVSLERRQAFTLEAACARPEVRQQVAAACARVGRLGLMRGASIATGVAGLAWLALLACAGRWARRSRALLLRIFKSGLHLTNAFLILLLTAQAALAVTALYALEAALLGRVHVGILAGIGLAALAGVVTLARASLSIVQTATTTVIGRKVTDEQSPALWRFVRETARRASAVPPHHIVVGLAPSFFVTEARVGTVDGQLKGRTMFLSLPFSRILTLDELRAIVGHELGHYKGRDTLWSQRFYPIYRGTVDGLQGLHASIGQSLGSLILLPAVALLGYFLECFAVAESTISRERELAADRIGAGLVGAPVAAAALVKVHAFAGCWPTVQSGMSEALGQGKAFANTSALFSDLARRQATPAALEGLGERRLQHPTDSHPPLALRLEGLGVPLAGVREAALQVTPAEPAATLVADYERLERELTEVEHYLLARQLGLVPAVGAGAGEATPARPLPFANDAG
;
A
#
# COMPACT_ATOMS: atom_id res chain seq x y z
N MET A 1 11.33 -17.56 14.35
CA MET A 1 10.56 -18.50 13.49
C MET A 1 9.21 -17.97 12.94
N ARG A 2 8.95 -16.65 12.88
CA ARG A 2 7.96 -16.06 11.94
C ARG A 2 8.65 -15.21 10.86
N TRP A 3 9.91 -15.55 10.56
CA TRP A 3 10.84 -14.67 9.84
C TRP A 3 10.77 -14.84 8.32
N ALA A 4 10.28 -15.98 7.82
CA ALA A 4 10.44 -16.36 6.42
C ALA A 4 9.14 -16.50 5.60
N GLU A 5 7.97 -16.38 6.22
CA GLU A 5 6.69 -16.46 5.47
C GLU A 5 6.13 -15.09 5.07
N LYS A 6 6.70 -13.98 5.57
CA LYS A 6 6.22 -12.61 5.28
C LYS A 6 7.27 -11.65 4.72
N GLY A 7 8.52 -12.08 4.60
CA GLY A 7 9.62 -11.22 4.18
C GLY A 7 10.19 -11.65 2.84
N ASN A 8 9.48 -11.37 1.73
CA ASN A 8 10.07 -10.90 0.46
C ASN A 8 9.03 -10.63 -0.66
N GLN A 9 7.76 -10.35 -0.35
CA GLN A 9 6.80 -9.91 -1.38
C GLN A 9 6.92 -8.41 -1.70
N SER A 10 7.98 -7.72 -1.29
CA SER A 10 8.12 -6.25 -1.48
C SER A 10 9.22 -5.86 -2.47
N LEU A 11 9.45 -6.66 -3.51
CA LEU A 11 10.01 -6.22 -4.78
C LEU A 11 8.91 -6.31 -5.86
N VAL A 12 7.73 -5.78 -5.54
CA VAL A 12 6.64 -5.61 -6.50
C VAL A 12 6.93 -4.33 -7.28
N ALA A 13 6.97 -4.47 -8.60
CA ALA A 13 6.98 -3.37 -9.54
C ALA A 13 5.96 -2.30 -9.10
N SER A 14 6.45 -1.11 -8.75
CA SER A 14 5.58 0.03 -8.48
C SER A 14 5.06 0.53 -9.83
N THR A 15 3.98 -0.08 -10.29
CA THR A 15 3.03 0.65 -11.12
C THR A 15 2.62 1.89 -10.32
N SER A 16 2.63 3.04 -10.99
CA SER A 16 2.17 4.28 -10.38
C SER A 16 0.76 4.06 -9.80
N VAL A 17 0.36 4.80 -8.76
CA VAL A 17 -1.00 4.72 -8.19
C VAL A 17 -2.10 4.85 -9.27
N GLY A 18 -1.78 5.37 -10.47
CA GLY A 18 -2.65 5.45 -11.63
C GLY A 18 -2.76 4.18 -12.51
N GLU A 19 -1.79 3.26 -12.50
CA GLU A 19 -1.78 2.08 -13.40
C GLU A 19 -2.58 0.88 -12.85
N GLY A 20 -2.96 0.91 -11.57
CA GLY A 20 -3.86 -0.07 -10.94
C GLY A 20 -5.27 0.45 -10.63
N ALA A 21 -5.58 1.69 -11.03
CA ALA A 21 -6.88 2.31 -10.76
C ALA A 21 -7.97 1.65 -11.60
N MET A 22 -8.92 1.00 -10.94
CA MET A 22 -10.07 0.44 -11.63
C MET A 22 -10.84 1.55 -12.36
N PRO A 23 -11.33 1.31 -13.58
CA PRO A 23 -12.08 2.30 -14.32
C PRO A 23 -13.25 2.85 -13.49
N ARG A 24 -13.47 4.17 -13.53
CA ARG A 24 -14.63 4.82 -12.90
C ARG A 24 -15.97 4.09 -13.14
N PRO A 25 -16.29 3.56 -14.35
CA PRO A 25 -17.53 2.79 -14.53
C PRO A 25 -17.57 1.51 -13.68
N THR A 26 -16.44 0.85 -13.47
CA THR A 26 -16.34 -0.35 -12.63
C THR A 26 -16.61 -0.03 -11.16
N LEU A 27 -16.09 1.09 -10.66
CA LEU A 27 -16.39 1.58 -9.31
C LEU A 27 -17.89 1.88 -9.13
N LEU A 28 -18.48 2.58 -10.10
CA LEU A 28 -19.92 2.88 -10.09
C LEU A 28 -20.77 1.61 -10.16
N LEU A 29 -20.33 0.61 -10.92
CA LEU A 29 -21.00 -0.69 -10.99
C LEU A 29 -21.08 -1.36 -9.61
N PHE A 30 -19.96 -1.43 -8.87
CA PHE A 30 -19.97 -2.02 -7.52
C PHE A 30 -20.84 -1.25 -6.52
N VAL A 31 -20.96 0.07 -6.70
CA VAL A 31 -21.78 0.90 -5.83
C VAL A 31 -23.28 0.81 -6.18
N LEU A 32 -23.63 0.69 -7.46
CA LEU A 32 -25.00 0.89 -7.93
C LEU A 32 -25.68 -0.38 -8.46
N ALA A 33 -24.98 -1.46 -8.81
CA ALA A 33 -25.58 -2.62 -9.46
C ALA A 33 -26.71 -3.25 -8.63
N VAL A 34 -26.43 -3.61 -7.38
CA VAL A 34 -27.43 -4.26 -6.51
C VAL A 34 -28.56 -3.29 -6.13
N PRO A 35 -28.29 -2.03 -5.71
CA PRO A 35 -29.37 -1.07 -5.45
C PRO A 35 -30.25 -0.79 -6.67
N ALA A 36 -29.67 -0.67 -7.87
CA ALA A 36 -30.43 -0.43 -9.09
C ALA A 36 -31.31 -1.64 -9.47
N LEU A 37 -30.77 -2.86 -9.36
CA LEU A 37 -31.52 -4.09 -9.61
C LEU A 37 -32.67 -4.26 -8.59
N ALA A 38 -32.39 -4.09 -7.31
CA ALA A 38 -33.38 -4.16 -6.25
C ALA A 38 -34.47 -3.08 -6.44
N LEU A 39 -34.09 -1.86 -6.82
CA LEU A 39 -35.03 -0.79 -7.14
C LEU A 39 -35.94 -1.15 -8.32
N ALA A 40 -35.39 -1.73 -9.39
CA ALA A 40 -36.15 -2.18 -10.56
C ALA A 40 -37.15 -3.29 -10.19
N VAL A 41 -36.73 -4.26 -9.38
CA VAL A 41 -37.61 -5.34 -8.87
C VAL A 41 -38.74 -4.75 -8.02
N ALA A 42 -38.42 -3.89 -7.04
CA ALA A 42 -39.45 -3.27 -6.19
C ALA A 42 -40.47 -2.48 -7.02
N TRP A 43 -39.99 -1.70 -7.97
CA TRP A 43 -40.84 -0.89 -8.85
C TRP A 43 -41.73 -1.75 -9.76
N GLY A 44 -41.19 -2.82 -10.35
CA GLY A 44 -41.95 -3.76 -11.17
C GLY A 44 -43.05 -4.47 -10.38
N LEU A 45 -42.74 -4.93 -9.17
CA LEU A 45 -43.69 -5.61 -8.30
C LEU A 45 -44.77 -4.66 -7.76
N LEU A 46 -44.42 -3.43 -7.36
CA LEU A 46 -45.39 -2.41 -6.95
C LEU A 46 -46.39 -2.10 -8.09
N ARG A 47 -45.90 -1.99 -9.34
CA ARG A 47 -46.77 -1.82 -10.51
C ARG A 47 -47.63 -3.04 -10.79
N SER A 48 -47.15 -4.25 -10.48
CA SER A 48 -47.94 -5.46 -10.61
C SER A 48 -49.10 -5.49 -9.61
N GLU A 49 -48.83 -5.18 -8.34
CA GLU A 49 -49.86 -5.11 -7.29
C GLU A 49 -50.89 -4.01 -7.59
N GLU A 50 -50.45 -2.83 -8.07
CA GLU A 50 -51.37 -1.76 -8.47
C GLU A 50 -52.27 -2.20 -9.64
N ARG A 51 -51.74 -2.91 -10.64
CA ARG A 51 -52.57 -3.45 -11.74
C ARG A 51 -53.60 -4.47 -11.24
N ALA A 52 -53.20 -5.35 -10.33
CA ALA A 52 -54.11 -6.33 -9.74
C ALA A 52 -55.22 -5.65 -8.91
N TRP A 53 -54.87 -4.61 -8.16
CA TRP A 53 -55.81 -3.78 -7.42
C TRP A 53 -56.84 -3.10 -8.34
N GLN A 54 -56.38 -2.45 -9.41
CA GLN A 54 -57.26 -1.80 -10.38
C GLN A 54 -58.18 -2.81 -11.09
N ALA A 55 -57.69 -4.01 -11.40
CA ALA A 55 -58.50 -5.09 -11.96
C ALA A 55 -59.59 -5.56 -10.99
N MET A 56 -59.27 -5.70 -9.70
CA MET A 56 -60.24 -6.06 -8.66
C MET A 56 -61.30 -4.97 -8.46
N LEU A 57 -60.91 -3.68 -8.45
CA LEU A 57 -61.88 -2.59 -8.39
C LEU A 57 -62.78 -2.56 -9.63
N ALA A 58 -62.25 -2.91 -10.80
CA ALA A 58 -63.00 -2.92 -12.04
C ALA A 58 -64.12 -3.97 -12.03
N THR A 59 -63.86 -5.14 -11.45
CA THR A 59 -64.85 -6.22 -11.30
C THR A 59 -65.83 -5.97 -10.15
N THR A 60 -65.35 -5.42 -9.03
CA THR A 60 -66.17 -5.23 -7.82
C THR A 60 -67.09 -4.01 -7.92
N ASN A 61 -66.66 -2.93 -8.59
CA ASN A 61 -67.40 -1.68 -8.72
C ASN A 61 -67.49 -1.22 -10.19
N PRO A 62 -68.23 -1.92 -11.05
CA PRO A 62 -68.30 -1.63 -12.49
C PRO A 62 -68.99 -0.30 -12.81
N SER A 63 -69.88 0.19 -11.92
CA SER A 63 -70.64 1.44 -12.09
C SER A 63 -69.82 2.72 -11.81
N VAL A 64 -68.62 2.59 -11.22
CA VAL A 64 -67.75 3.73 -10.94
C VAL A 64 -66.94 4.08 -12.18
N SER A 65 -66.95 5.37 -12.56
CA SER A 65 -66.17 5.89 -13.70
C SER A 65 -64.69 5.49 -13.64
N LEU A 66 -64.06 5.23 -14.79
CA LEU A 66 -62.65 4.87 -14.89
C LEU A 66 -61.73 5.87 -14.15
N GLU A 67 -61.99 7.16 -14.29
CA GLU A 67 -61.20 8.23 -13.67
C GLU A 67 -61.22 8.15 -12.14
N ARG A 68 -62.41 7.98 -11.53
CA ARG A 68 -62.53 7.76 -10.07
C ARG A 68 -61.86 6.47 -9.60
N ARG A 69 -61.86 5.41 -10.41
CA ARG A 69 -61.17 4.14 -10.06
C ARG A 69 -59.65 4.31 -10.09
N GLN A 70 -59.12 4.95 -11.13
CA GLN A 70 -57.68 5.23 -11.26
C GLN A 70 -57.17 6.19 -10.18
N ALA A 71 -58.01 7.12 -9.71
CA ALA A 71 -57.69 7.99 -8.59
C ALA A 71 -57.58 7.24 -7.25
N PHE A 72 -58.21 6.06 -7.11
CA PHE A 72 -58.16 5.25 -5.90
C PHE A 72 -57.07 4.18 -6.00
N THR A 73 -55.81 4.61 -5.82
CA THR A 73 -54.65 3.72 -5.87
C THR A 73 -54.58 2.77 -4.68
N LEU A 74 -53.78 1.70 -4.81
CA LEU A 74 -53.57 0.75 -3.71
C LEU A 74 -52.90 1.43 -2.50
N GLU A 75 -52.01 2.38 -2.74
CA GLU A 75 -51.38 3.18 -1.68
C GLU A 75 -52.41 4.05 -0.93
N ALA A 76 -53.32 4.70 -1.66
CA ALA A 76 -54.41 5.48 -1.07
C ALA A 76 -55.40 4.60 -0.28
N ALA A 77 -55.67 3.39 -0.78
CA ALA A 77 -56.48 2.39 -0.08
C ALA A 77 -55.82 1.95 1.24
N CYS A 78 -54.51 1.68 1.22
CA CYS A 78 -53.76 1.31 2.41
C CYS A 78 -53.59 2.45 3.43
N ALA A 79 -53.82 3.71 3.05
CA ALA A 79 -53.83 4.85 3.98
C ALA A 79 -55.11 4.90 4.85
N ARG A 80 -56.21 4.28 4.40
CA ARG A 80 -57.49 4.27 5.14
C ARG A 80 -57.55 3.07 6.10
N PRO A 81 -57.78 3.25 7.41
CA PRO A 81 -57.77 2.15 8.39
C PRO A 81 -58.78 1.04 8.07
N GLU A 82 -59.99 1.43 7.65
CA GLU A 82 -61.10 0.53 7.31
C GLU A 82 -60.76 -0.41 6.15
N VAL A 83 -60.19 0.16 5.07
CA VAL A 83 -59.80 -0.59 3.87
C VAL A 83 -58.53 -1.40 4.13
N ARG A 84 -57.57 -0.86 4.91
CA ARG A 84 -56.34 -1.55 5.30
C ARG A 84 -56.63 -2.88 6.00
N GLN A 85 -57.65 -2.96 6.86
CA GLN A 85 -58.00 -4.22 7.52
C GLN A 85 -58.53 -5.26 6.52
N GLN A 86 -59.33 -4.83 5.54
CA GLN A 86 -59.91 -5.72 4.51
C GLN A 86 -58.84 -6.26 3.54
N VAL A 87 -57.83 -5.46 3.21
CA VAL A 87 -56.73 -5.86 2.30
C VAL A 87 -55.36 -5.89 2.98
N ALA A 88 -55.33 -6.33 4.25
CA ALA A 88 -54.13 -6.29 5.09
C ALA A 88 -52.91 -6.98 4.46
N ALA A 89 -53.11 -8.11 3.77
CA ALA A 89 -52.03 -8.84 3.09
C ALA A 89 -51.42 -8.04 1.93
N ALA A 90 -52.25 -7.39 1.11
CA ALA A 90 -51.78 -6.54 0.01
C ALA A 90 -51.05 -5.31 0.54
N CYS A 91 -51.60 -4.66 1.57
CA CYS A 91 -50.95 -3.51 2.21
C CYS A 91 -49.61 -3.88 2.87
N ALA A 92 -49.50 -5.06 3.49
CA ALA A 92 -48.24 -5.56 4.04
C ALA A 92 -47.19 -5.81 2.93
N ARG A 93 -47.60 -6.34 1.77
CA ARG A 93 -46.70 -6.52 0.61
C ARG A 93 -46.23 -5.18 0.06
N VAL A 94 -47.15 -4.25 -0.19
CA VAL A 94 -46.82 -2.90 -0.67
C VAL A 94 -45.90 -2.18 0.30
N GLY A 95 -46.15 -2.28 1.61
CA GLY A 95 -45.28 -1.69 2.64
C GLY A 95 -43.86 -2.25 2.59
N ARG A 96 -43.69 -3.58 2.48
CA ARG A 96 -42.36 -4.22 2.35
C ARG A 96 -41.64 -3.81 1.05
N LEU A 97 -42.34 -3.78 -0.07
CA LEU A 97 -41.78 -3.34 -1.35
C LEU A 97 -41.43 -1.84 -1.33
N GLY A 98 -42.21 -1.02 -0.65
CA GLY A 98 -41.93 0.40 -0.42
C GLY A 98 -40.66 0.61 0.42
N LEU A 99 -40.47 -0.19 1.47
CA LEU A 99 -39.24 -0.18 2.27
C LEU A 99 -38.03 -0.61 1.44
N MET A 100 -38.14 -1.69 0.66
CA MET A 100 -37.09 -2.15 -0.25
C MET A 100 -36.73 -1.07 -1.29
N ARG A 101 -37.73 -0.39 -1.87
CA ARG A 101 -37.54 0.75 -2.79
C ARG A 101 -36.75 1.87 -2.11
N GLY A 102 -37.18 2.28 -0.92
CA GLY A 102 -36.51 3.34 -0.14
C GLY A 102 -35.08 2.98 0.24
N ALA A 103 -34.86 1.76 0.74
CA ALA A 103 -33.54 1.25 1.09
C ALA A 103 -32.60 1.16 -0.11
N SER A 104 -33.12 0.77 -1.29
CA SER A 104 -32.34 0.74 -2.54
C SER A 104 -31.86 2.14 -2.93
N ILE A 105 -32.76 3.13 -2.92
CA ILE A 105 -32.40 4.53 -3.23
C ILE A 105 -31.39 5.05 -2.20
N ALA A 106 -31.65 4.86 -0.91
CA ALA A 106 -30.77 5.31 0.16
C ALA A 106 -29.37 4.70 0.06
N THR A 107 -29.27 3.40 -0.24
CA THR A 107 -27.99 2.69 -0.41
C THR A 107 -27.21 3.23 -1.60
N GLY A 108 -27.87 3.42 -2.75
CA GLY A 108 -27.22 4.00 -3.94
C GLY A 108 -26.76 5.44 -3.74
N VAL A 109 -27.61 6.29 -3.14
CA VAL A 109 -27.27 7.68 -2.80
C VAL A 109 -26.13 7.76 -1.79
N ALA A 110 -26.16 6.94 -0.74
CA ALA A 110 -25.08 6.88 0.24
C ALA A 110 -23.75 6.49 -0.41
N GLY A 111 -23.76 5.51 -1.32
CA GLY A 111 -22.61 5.13 -2.12
C GLY A 111 -22.01 6.28 -2.92
N LEU A 112 -22.84 6.97 -3.71
CA LEU A 112 -22.41 8.12 -4.51
C LEU A 112 -21.93 9.30 -3.65
N ALA A 113 -22.65 9.58 -2.56
CA ALA A 113 -22.29 10.63 -1.61
C ALA A 113 -20.92 10.34 -0.97
N TRP A 114 -20.63 9.07 -0.64
CA TRP A 114 -19.33 8.67 -0.12
C TRP A 114 -18.20 8.91 -1.12
N LEU A 115 -18.39 8.53 -2.39
CA LEU A 115 -17.39 8.80 -3.44
C LEU A 115 -17.13 10.31 -3.60
N ALA A 116 -18.20 11.12 -3.62
CA ALA A 116 -18.07 12.57 -3.69
C ALA A 116 -17.36 13.15 -2.46
N LEU A 117 -17.66 12.63 -1.27
CA LEU A 117 -17.00 13.02 -0.02
C LEU A 117 -15.50 12.73 -0.08
N LEU A 118 -15.08 11.55 -0.56
CA LEU A 118 -13.68 11.19 -0.74
C LEU A 118 -12.95 12.15 -1.71
N ALA A 119 -13.56 12.45 -2.85
CA ALA A 119 -13.01 13.41 -3.81
C ALA A 119 -12.86 14.82 -3.21
N CYS A 120 -13.84 15.28 -2.42
CA CYS A 120 -13.77 16.56 -1.71
C CYS A 120 -12.70 16.55 -0.62
N ALA A 121 -12.62 15.48 0.17
CA ALA A 121 -11.63 15.31 1.23
C ALA A 121 -10.20 15.29 0.67
N GLY A 122 -9.97 14.57 -0.43
CA GLY A 122 -8.68 14.55 -1.14
C GLY A 122 -8.28 15.94 -1.66
N ARG A 123 -9.22 16.66 -2.30
CA ARG A 123 -8.97 18.04 -2.74
C ARG A 123 -8.66 18.99 -1.58
N TRP A 124 -9.34 18.82 -0.45
CA TRP A 124 -9.14 19.66 0.73
C TRP A 124 -7.81 19.37 1.43
N ALA A 125 -7.40 18.10 1.50
CA ALA A 125 -6.14 17.66 2.07
C ALA A 125 -4.90 18.30 1.39
N ARG A 126 -5.02 18.73 0.13
CA ARG A 126 -3.95 19.47 -0.57
C ARG A 126 -3.57 20.80 0.09
N ARG A 127 -4.45 21.40 0.89
CA ARG A 127 -4.19 22.73 1.49
C ARG A 127 -3.22 22.69 2.67
N SER A 128 -3.05 21.56 3.33
CA SER A 128 -2.21 21.48 4.54
C SER A 128 -1.78 20.06 4.87
N ARG A 129 -0.49 19.92 5.19
CA ARG A 129 0.10 18.67 5.70
C ARG A 129 -0.65 18.17 6.93
N ALA A 130 -0.94 19.04 7.89
CA ALA A 130 -1.63 18.66 9.12
C ALA A 130 -3.06 18.17 8.86
N LEU A 131 -3.72 18.69 7.83
CA LEU A 131 -5.05 18.25 7.43
C LEU A 131 -5.00 16.87 6.78
N LEU A 132 -4.05 16.63 5.87
CA LEU A 132 -3.84 15.32 5.25
C LEU A 132 -3.55 14.23 6.29
N LEU A 133 -2.68 14.52 7.28
CA LEU A 133 -2.40 13.61 8.40
C LEU A 133 -3.68 13.18 9.15
N ARG A 134 -4.59 14.13 9.41
CA ARG A 134 -5.83 13.88 10.16
C ARG A 134 -6.88 13.17 9.31
N ILE A 135 -7.11 13.68 8.10
CA ILE A 135 -8.16 13.17 7.20
C ILE A 135 -7.81 11.78 6.70
N PHE A 136 -6.55 11.49 6.35
CA PHE A 136 -6.18 10.22 5.75
C PHE A 136 -6.46 9.04 6.68
N LYS A 137 -5.93 9.08 7.91
CA LYS A 137 -6.10 7.97 8.86
C LYS A 137 -7.57 7.72 9.19
N SER A 138 -8.30 8.77 9.59
CA SER A 138 -9.72 8.65 9.90
C SER A 138 -10.54 8.26 8.67
N GLY A 139 -10.24 8.85 7.52
CA GLY A 139 -10.88 8.55 6.24
C GLY A 139 -10.70 7.10 5.82
N LEU A 140 -9.52 6.50 6.04
CA LEU A 140 -9.26 5.10 5.73
C LEU A 140 -10.15 4.18 6.59
N HIS A 141 -10.16 4.39 7.91
CA HIS A 141 -11.01 3.61 8.81
C HIS A 141 -12.50 3.77 8.51
N LEU A 142 -12.95 5.00 8.25
CA LEU A 142 -14.34 5.29 7.91
C LEU A 142 -14.72 4.69 6.56
N THR A 143 -13.83 4.73 5.56
CA THR A 143 -14.06 4.11 4.24
C THR A 143 -14.19 2.61 4.37
N ASN A 144 -13.37 1.98 5.22
CA ASN A 144 -13.46 0.55 5.46
C ASN A 144 -14.76 0.17 6.17
N ALA A 145 -15.17 0.94 7.18
CA ALA A 145 -16.45 0.73 7.87
C ALA A 145 -17.64 0.93 6.91
N PHE A 146 -17.58 1.98 6.09
CA PHE A 146 -18.60 2.26 5.08
C PHE A 146 -18.68 1.15 4.02
N LEU A 147 -17.54 0.65 3.54
CA LEU A 147 -17.49 -0.48 2.60
C LEU A 147 -18.24 -1.69 3.14
N ILE A 148 -17.96 -2.08 4.40
CA ILE A 148 -18.59 -3.22 5.06
C ILE A 148 -20.10 -2.99 5.20
N LEU A 149 -20.50 -1.79 5.65
CA LEU A 149 -21.91 -1.42 5.79
C LEU A 149 -22.64 -1.44 4.43
N LEU A 150 -22.03 -0.86 3.40
CA LEU A 150 -22.57 -0.81 2.04
C LEU A 150 -22.79 -2.21 1.48
N LEU A 151 -21.81 -3.10 1.60
CA LEU A 151 -21.93 -4.48 1.11
C LEU A 151 -22.92 -5.31 1.92
N THR A 152 -23.02 -5.07 3.23
CA THR A 152 -24.04 -5.71 4.08
C THR A 152 -25.45 -5.28 3.65
N ALA A 153 -25.65 -3.98 3.40
CA ALA A 153 -26.90 -3.45 2.89
C ALA A 153 -27.24 -4.02 1.50
N GLN A 154 -26.25 -4.09 0.59
CA GLN A 154 -26.43 -4.70 -0.72
C GLN A 154 -26.77 -6.19 -0.63
N ALA A 155 -26.10 -6.97 0.22
CA ALA A 155 -26.43 -8.37 0.43
C ALA A 155 -27.87 -8.55 0.93
N ALA A 156 -28.30 -7.74 1.90
CA ALA A 156 -29.67 -7.76 2.41
C ALA A 156 -30.69 -7.37 1.32
N LEU A 157 -30.39 -6.35 0.50
CA LEU A 157 -31.22 -5.95 -0.63
C LEU A 157 -31.33 -7.05 -1.69
N ALA A 158 -30.23 -7.71 -2.03
CA ALA A 158 -30.22 -8.79 -3.01
C ALA A 158 -31.09 -9.97 -2.56
N VAL A 159 -30.93 -10.42 -1.30
CA VAL A 159 -31.74 -11.49 -0.72
C VAL A 159 -33.22 -11.10 -0.64
N THR A 160 -33.52 -9.87 -0.24
CA THR A 160 -34.91 -9.36 -0.16
C THR A 160 -35.54 -9.27 -1.56
N ALA A 161 -34.78 -8.83 -2.56
CA ALA A 161 -35.25 -8.76 -3.94
C ALA A 161 -35.53 -10.15 -4.51
N LEU A 162 -34.65 -11.12 -4.25
CA LEU A 162 -34.85 -12.51 -4.67
C LEU A 162 -36.08 -13.13 -4.00
N TYR A 163 -36.25 -12.92 -2.69
CA TYR A 163 -37.45 -13.32 -1.96
C TYR A 163 -38.73 -12.76 -2.59
N ALA A 164 -38.75 -11.46 -2.86
CA ALA A 164 -39.92 -10.79 -3.43
C ALA A 164 -40.22 -11.32 -4.84
N LEU A 165 -39.19 -11.62 -5.63
CA LEU A 165 -39.32 -12.13 -6.99
C LEU A 165 -39.85 -13.58 -7.01
N GLU A 166 -39.32 -14.47 -6.18
CA GLU A 166 -39.82 -15.85 -6.07
C GLU A 166 -41.27 -15.87 -5.61
N ALA A 167 -41.59 -15.11 -4.56
CA ALA A 167 -42.95 -15.02 -4.03
C ALA A 167 -43.95 -14.54 -5.10
N ALA A 168 -43.54 -13.59 -5.96
CA ALA A 168 -44.40 -13.02 -6.98
C ALA A 168 -44.51 -13.90 -8.25
N LEU A 169 -43.41 -14.49 -8.72
CA LEU A 169 -43.37 -15.22 -10.00
C LEU A 169 -43.70 -16.70 -9.86
N LEU A 170 -43.28 -17.34 -8.76
CA LEU A 170 -43.40 -18.78 -8.56
C LEU A 170 -44.54 -19.14 -7.60
N GLY A 171 -45.11 -18.15 -6.89
CA GLY A 171 -46.14 -18.36 -5.86
C GLY A 171 -45.64 -19.14 -4.64
N ARG A 172 -44.33 -19.39 -4.54
CA ARG A 172 -43.66 -20.10 -3.46
C ARG A 172 -42.28 -19.50 -3.22
N VAL A 173 -41.74 -19.71 -2.03
CA VAL A 173 -40.39 -19.27 -1.66
C VAL A 173 -39.55 -20.47 -1.30
N HIS A 174 -38.41 -20.62 -1.96
CA HIS A 174 -37.46 -21.70 -1.67
C HIS A 174 -36.56 -21.31 -0.51
N VAL A 175 -37.10 -21.40 0.71
CA VAL A 175 -36.43 -20.95 1.94
C VAL A 175 -35.02 -21.52 2.10
N GLY A 176 -34.78 -22.78 1.74
CA GLY A 176 -33.45 -23.40 1.81
C GLY A 176 -32.42 -22.77 0.87
N ILE A 177 -32.83 -22.43 -0.37
CA ILE A 177 -31.96 -21.77 -1.36
C ILE A 177 -31.67 -20.34 -0.90
N LEU A 178 -32.70 -19.59 -0.47
CA LEU A 178 -32.52 -18.23 0.05
C LEU A 178 -31.62 -18.19 1.29
N ALA A 179 -31.80 -19.14 2.22
CA ALA A 179 -30.95 -19.26 3.39
C ALA A 179 -29.50 -19.56 2.99
N GLY A 180 -29.28 -20.46 2.02
CA GLY A 180 -27.95 -20.74 1.47
C GLY A 180 -27.29 -19.52 0.84
N ILE A 181 -28.01 -18.77 0.01
CA ILE A 181 -27.53 -17.52 -0.61
C ILE A 181 -27.24 -16.46 0.46
N GLY A 182 -28.11 -16.30 1.45
CA GLY A 182 -27.93 -15.35 2.55
C GLY A 182 -26.69 -15.68 3.39
N LEU A 183 -26.47 -16.96 3.72
CA LEU A 183 -25.26 -17.41 4.41
C LEU A 183 -24.00 -17.21 3.57
N ALA A 184 -24.05 -17.52 2.28
CA ALA A 184 -22.92 -17.29 1.37
C ALA A 184 -22.57 -15.80 1.25
N ALA A 185 -23.58 -14.93 1.12
CA ALA A 185 -23.39 -13.48 1.09
C ALA A 185 -22.78 -12.96 2.41
N LEU A 186 -23.27 -13.44 3.56
CA LEU A 186 -22.72 -13.08 4.87
C LEU A 186 -21.26 -13.55 5.02
N ALA A 187 -20.96 -14.80 4.65
CA ALA A 187 -19.60 -15.34 4.66
C ALA A 187 -18.66 -14.51 3.76
N GLY A 188 -19.19 -14.07 2.62
CA GLY A 188 -18.52 -13.16 1.71
C GLY A 188 -18.19 -11.80 2.31
N VAL A 189 -19.17 -11.15 2.94
CA VAL A 189 -18.98 -9.88 3.67
C VAL A 189 -17.94 -10.05 4.78
N VAL A 190 -17.98 -11.14 5.54
CA VAL A 190 -17.00 -11.44 6.60
C VAL A 190 -15.60 -11.62 6.02
N THR A 191 -15.47 -12.34 4.90
CA THR A 191 -14.19 -12.58 4.23
C THR A 191 -13.58 -11.26 3.74
N LEU A 192 -14.38 -10.42 3.08
CA LEU A 192 -13.96 -9.09 2.65
C LEU A 192 -13.66 -8.17 3.83
N ALA A 193 -14.47 -8.19 4.90
CA ALA A 193 -14.22 -7.39 6.10
C ALA A 193 -12.86 -7.72 6.73
N ARG A 194 -12.54 -9.02 6.86
CA ARG A 194 -11.22 -9.47 7.36
C ARG A 194 -10.08 -9.02 6.44
N ALA A 195 -10.23 -9.21 5.14
CA ALA A 195 -9.21 -8.84 4.17
C ALA A 195 -8.98 -7.31 4.15
N SER A 196 -10.05 -6.52 4.12
CA SER A 196 -9.99 -5.06 4.07
C SER A 196 -9.48 -4.44 5.39
N LEU A 197 -9.86 -4.97 6.55
CA LEU A 197 -9.29 -4.58 7.84
C LEU A 197 -7.79 -4.92 7.94
N SER A 198 -7.34 -5.97 7.25
CA SER A 198 -5.92 -6.33 7.21
C SER A 198 -5.06 -5.32 6.43
N ILE A 199 -5.66 -4.50 5.56
CA ILE A 199 -4.96 -3.42 4.83
C ILE A 199 -4.59 -2.27 5.77
N VAL A 200 -5.37 -2.06 6.85
CA VAL A 200 -5.12 -0.97 7.81
C VAL A 200 -4.03 -1.38 8.80
N GLN A 201 -2.83 -1.59 8.29
CA GLN A 201 -1.64 -1.94 9.06
C GLN A 201 -0.55 -0.88 8.86
N THR A 202 0.24 -0.67 9.91
CA THR A 202 1.47 0.11 9.79
C THR A 202 2.53 -0.76 9.14
N ALA A 203 3.22 -0.23 8.13
CA ALA A 203 4.36 -0.89 7.51
C ALA A 203 5.37 -1.37 8.58
N THR A 204 5.85 -2.59 8.42
CA THR A 204 7.02 -3.12 9.13
C THR A 204 8.14 -3.28 8.12
N THR A 205 9.35 -2.84 8.47
CA THR A 205 10.48 -2.97 7.57
C THR A 205 11.34 -4.13 8.04
N THR A 206 11.67 -5.04 7.13
CA THR A 206 12.65 -6.10 7.41
C THR A 206 13.85 -5.85 6.52
N VAL A 207 15.04 -5.86 7.11
CA VAL A 207 16.31 -5.69 6.40
C VAL A 207 17.27 -6.79 6.76
N ILE A 208 18.06 -7.19 5.78
CA ILE A 208 19.23 -8.05 5.99
C ILE A 208 20.36 -7.11 6.40
N GLY A 209 20.50 -6.96 7.72
CA GLY A 209 21.47 -6.06 8.33
C GLY A 209 21.62 -6.34 9.81
N ARG A 210 22.76 -5.90 10.37
CA ARG A 210 23.08 -6.01 11.80
C ARG A 210 22.99 -4.67 12.50
N LYS A 211 22.53 -4.67 13.74
CA LYS A 211 22.62 -3.51 14.63
C LYS A 211 24.08 -3.31 15.02
N VAL A 212 24.57 -2.09 14.89
CA VAL A 212 25.92 -1.71 15.30
C VAL A 212 25.84 -0.78 16.52
N THR A 213 26.58 -1.12 17.57
CA THR A 213 26.66 -0.33 18.80
C THR A 213 27.75 0.76 18.74
N ASP A 214 27.71 1.71 19.66
CA ASP A 214 28.70 2.80 19.75
C ASP A 214 30.09 2.23 20.06
N GLU A 215 30.13 1.19 20.89
CA GLU A 215 31.35 0.47 21.25
C GLU A 215 31.96 -0.26 20.06
N GLN A 216 31.12 -0.85 19.19
CA GLN A 216 31.57 -1.57 18.00
C GLN A 216 32.02 -0.65 16.87
N SER A 217 31.38 0.50 16.67
CA SER A 217 31.77 1.45 15.60
C SER A 217 31.62 2.89 16.06
N PRO A 218 32.55 3.37 16.92
CA PRO A 218 32.46 4.71 17.51
C PRO A 218 32.63 5.81 16.46
N ALA A 219 33.39 5.55 15.39
CA ALA A 219 33.56 6.49 14.28
C ALA A 219 32.21 6.75 13.55
N LEU A 220 31.48 5.69 13.24
CA LEU A 220 30.14 5.77 12.64
C LEU A 220 29.16 6.53 13.52
N TRP A 221 29.07 6.16 14.80
CA TRP A 221 28.13 6.80 15.72
C TRP A 221 28.46 8.28 15.94
N ARG A 222 29.74 8.64 16.04
CA ARG A 222 30.17 10.04 16.08
C ARG A 222 29.80 10.78 14.80
N PHE A 223 30.04 10.19 13.64
CA PHE A 223 29.68 10.75 12.34
C PHE A 223 28.17 11.05 12.25
N VAL A 224 27.31 10.09 12.61
CA VAL A 224 25.86 10.25 12.55
C VAL A 224 25.36 11.28 13.57
N ARG A 225 25.85 11.24 14.81
CA ARG A 225 25.46 12.23 15.85
C ARG A 225 25.86 13.65 15.48
N GLU A 226 27.07 13.82 14.95
CA GLU A 226 27.54 15.13 14.50
C GLU A 226 26.72 15.63 13.30
N THR A 227 26.40 14.76 12.36
CA THR A 227 25.54 15.07 11.22
C THR A 227 24.13 15.49 11.68
N ALA A 228 23.53 14.76 12.64
CA ALA A 228 22.25 15.11 13.24
C ALA A 228 22.27 16.48 13.92
N ARG A 229 23.32 16.75 14.71
CA ARG A 229 23.52 18.03 15.39
C ARG A 229 23.58 19.19 14.39
N ARG A 230 24.40 19.05 13.34
CA ARG A 230 24.55 20.08 12.29
C ARG A 230 23.27 20.27 11.47
N ALA A 231 22.52 19.20 11.22
CA ALA A 231 21.21 19.26 10.55
C ALA A 231 20.09 19.87 11.43
N SER A 232 20.34 20.02 12.73
CA SER A 232 19.31 20.31 13.75
C SER A 232 18.18 19.27 13.73
N ALA A 233 18.56 18.00 13.56
CA ALA A 233 17.68 16.86 13.53
C ALA A 233 17.89 15.99 14.77
N VAL A 234 16.90 15.18 15.11
CA VAL A 234 16.99 14.29 16.28
C VAL A 234 17.73 13.01 15.87
N PRO A 235 18.81 12.59 16.57
CA PRO A 235 19.60 11.42 16.18
C PRO A 235 18.80 10.11 16.27
N PRO A 236 19.21 9.04 15.55
CA PRO A 236 18.56 7.73 15.65
C PRO A 236 18.88 7.05 16.99
N HIS A 237 17.99 6.16 17.44
CA HIS A 237 18.21 5.30 18.61
C HIS A 237 19.04 4.05 18.25
N HIS A 238 18.94 3.59 17.00
CA HIS A 238 19.68 2.44 16.49
C HIS A 238 20.29 2.76 15.13
N ILE A 239 21.50 2.25 14.87
CA ILE A 239 22.10 2.21 13.55
C ILE A 239 22.18 0.74 13.12
N VAL A 240 21.65 0.44 11.95
CA VAL A 240 21.71 -0.86 11.30
C VAL A 240 22.49 -0.68 10.00
N VAL A 241 23.44 -1.57 9.75
CA VAL A 241 24.17 -1.62 8.48
C VAL A 241 23.81 -2.91 7.75
N GLY A 242 23.65 -2.86 6.43
CA GLY A 242 23.19 -4.01 5.67
C GLY A 242 23.51 -3.94 4.19
N LEU A 243 23.11 -5.00 3.48
CA LEU A 243 23.41 -5.14 2.05
C LEU A 243 22.37 -4.49 1.14
N ALA A 244 21.18 -4.16 1.64
CA ALA A 244 20.17 -3.50 0.83
C ALA A 244 20.71 -2.17 0.26
N PRO A 245 20.46 -1.86 -1.03
CA PRO A 245 20.99 -0.68 -1.71
C PRO A 245 20.14 0.55 -1.38
N SER A 246 20.04 0.92 -0.11
CA SER A 246 19.28 2.10 0.33
C SER A 246 19.83 2.67 1.63
N PHE A 247 19.60 3.96 1.86
CA PHE A 247 19.81 4.61 3.15
C PHE A 247 18.47 5.12 3.59
N PHE A 248 18.04 4.84 4.82
CA PHE A 248 16.75 5.35 5.30
C PHE A 248 16.74 5.54 6.81
N VAL A 249 15.81 6.36 7.30
CA VAL A 249 15.48 6.44 8.73
C VAL A 249 14.00 6.16 8.92
N THR A 250 13.67 5.25 9.83
CA THR A 250 12.27 4.86 10.13
C THR A 250 12.00 4.79 11.63
N GLU A 251 10.75 5.04 12.02
CA GLU A 251 10.22 4.74 13.37
C GLU A 251 9.29 3.53 13.36
N ALA A 252 9.11 2.88 12.19
CA ALA A 252 8.48 1.58 12.10
C ALA A 252 9.32 0.53 12.84
N ARG A 253 8.70 -0.61 13.16
CA ARG A 253 9.46 -1.76 13.69
C ARG A 253 10.39 -2.27 12.60
N VAL A 254 11.67 -2.41 12.94
CA VAL A 254 12.70 -2.91 12.02
C VAL A 254 13.09 -4.32 12.44
N GLY A 255 12.79 -5.30 11.58
CA GLY A 255 13.34 -6.64 11.68
C GLY A 255 14.76 -6.70 11.11
N THR A 256 15.69 -7.21 11.90
CA THR A 256 17.10 -7.40 11.54
C THR A 256 17.49 -8.87 11.76
N VAL A 257 18.73 -9.24 11.42
CA VAL A 257 19.25 -10.58 11.74
C VAL A 257 19.40 -10.79 13.25
N ASP A 258 19.55 -9.71 14.02
CA ASP A 258 19.73 -9.73 15.48
C ASP A 258 18.39 -9.66 16.24
N GLY A 259 17.27 -9.50 15.54
CA GLY A 259 15.92 -9.43 16.13
C GLY A 259 15.14 -8.19 15.73
N GLN A 260 14.15 -7.82 16.55
CA GLN A 260 13.22 -6.72 16.28
C GLN A 260 13.62 -5.47 17.05
N LEU A 261 13.80 -4.36 16.34
CA LEU A 261 14.12 -3.05 16.91
C LEU A 261 12.87 -2.16 16.94
N LYS A 262 12.75 -1.39 18.03
CA LYS A 262 11.69 -0.38 18.22
C LYS A 262 12.34 0.99 18.40
N GLY A 263 11.69 2.02 17.87
CA GLY A 263 12.14 3.40 17.85
C GLY A 263 12.98 3.74 16.61
N ARG A 264 13.34 5.01 16.48
CA ARG A 264 14.09 5.53 15.32
C ARG A 264 15.33 4.72 14.98
N THR A 265 15.30 4.10 13.82
CA THR A 265 16.37 3.26 13.31
C THR A 265 16.86 3.84 12.00
N MET A 266 18.16 4.08 11.90
CA MET A 266 18.85 4.45 10.67
C MET A 266 19.42 3.18 10.03
N PHE A 267 19.15 2.98 8.76
CA PHE A 267 19.76 1.93 7.95
C PHE A 267 20.78 2.52 6.99
N LEU A 268 21.98 1.93 6.93
CA LEU A 268 23.05 2.33 6.04
C LEU A 268 23.46 1.17 5.13
N SER A 269 23.50 1.44 3.82
CA SER A 269 23.92 0.46 2.82
C SER A 269 25.43 0.31 2.80
N LEU A 270 25.94 -0.89 3.10
CA LEU A 270 27.35 -1.23 2.97
C LEU A 270 27.84 -1.16 1.51
N PRO A 271 27.13 -1.73 0.50
CA PRO A 271 27.53 -1.62 -0.90
C PRO A 271 27.72 -0.17 -1.37
N PHE A 272 26.77 0.73 -1.07
CA PHE A 272 26.92 2.14 -1.44
C PHE A 272 28.02 2.84 -0.65
N SER A 273 28.21 2.49 0.62
CA SER A 273 29.26 3.10 1.44
C SER A 273 30.68 2.80 0.89
N ARG A 274 30.85 1.76 0.07
CA ARG A 274 32.13 1.48 -0.62
C ARG A 274 32.44 2.47 -1.76
N ILE A 275 31.43 3.09 -2.37
CA ILE A 275 31.60 3.98 -3.53
C ILE A 275 31.41 5.47 -3.19
N LEU A 276 31.00 5.77 -1.97
CA LEU A 276 30.76 7.14 -1.48
C LEU A 276 31.96 7.64 -0.67
N THR A 277 32.29 8.92 -0.82
CA THR A 277 33.16 9.64 0.11
C THR A 277 32.42 9.92 1.43
N LEU A 278 33.16 10.33 2.47
CA LEU A 278 32.57 10.74 3.75
C LEU A 278 31.60 11.93 3.62
N ASP A 279 31.90 12.91 2.77
CA ASP A 279 31.03 14.07 2.57
C ASP A 279 29.79 13.73 1.74
N GLU A 280 29.91 12.85 0.75
CA GLU A 280 28.74 12.35 0.02
C GLU A 280 27.82 11.54 0.94
N LEU A 281 28.37 10.67 1.78
CA LEU A 281 27.57 9.98 2.81
C LEU A 281 26.94 10.99 3.78
N ARG A 282 27.65 12.06 4.15
CA ARG A 282 27.12 13.08 5.07
C ARG A 282 25.95 13.85 4.46
N ALA A 283 25.99 14.13 3.15
CA ALA A 283 24.86 14.70 2.43
C ALA A 283 23.63 13.79 2.51
N ILE A 284 23.81 12.50 2.26
CA ILE A 284 22.73 11.49 2.28
C ILE A 284 22.19 11.32 3.71
N VAL A 285 23.05 11.13 4.70
CA VAL A 285 22.64 11.01 6.12
C VAL A 285 21.96 12.29 6.61
N GLY A 286 22.46 13.46 6.20
CA GLY A 286 21.82 14.75 6.48
C GLY A 286 20.43 14.87 5.86
N HIS A 287 20.25 14.41 4.62
CA HIS A 287 18.97 14.31 3.95
C HIS A 287 18.01 13.40 4.75
N GLU A 288 18.43 12.17 5.06
CA GLU A 288 17.59 11.19 5.77
C GLU A 288 17.16 11.69 7.17
N LEU A 289 18.07 12.36 7.88
CA LEU A 289 17.77 12.98 9.17
C LEU A 289 16.88 14.23 9.02
N GLY A 290 16.94 14.90 7.87
CA GLY A 290 16.07 16.03 7.53
C GLY A 290 14.58 15.69 7.63
N HIS A 291 14.20 14.45 7.30
CA HIS A 291 12.84 13.93 7.47
C HIS A 291 12.36 13.85 8.93
N TYR A 292 13.28 13.98 9.89
CA TYR A 292 13.03 13.92 11.33
C TYR A 292 13.26 15.27 12.03
N LYS A 293 13.15 16.37 11.28
CA LYS A 293 13.21 17.74 11.79
C LYS A 293 11.82 18.35 11.96
N GLY A 294 11.52 18.86 13.16
CA GLY A 294 10.32 19.65 13.44
C GLY A 294 9.00 18.94 13.10
N ARG A 295 8.21 19.53 12.18
CA ARG A 295 6.88 19.01 11.80
C ARG A 295 6.95 17.79 10.88
N ASP A 296 8.08 17.58 10.20
CA ASP A 296 8.27 16.45 9.28
C ASP A 296 8.45 15.13 10.06
N THR A 297 8.92 15.19 11.31
CA THR A 297 8.97 14.04 12.23
C THR A 297 7.60 13.37 12.41
N LEU A 298 6.54 14.17 12.63
CA LEU A 298 5.17 13.64 12.79
C LEU A 298 4.65 12.99 11.52
N TRP A 299 5.06 13.50 10.36
CA TRP A 299 4.70 12.95 9.07
C TRP A 299 5.34 11.57 8.86
N SER A 300 6.66 11.50 8.99
CA SER A 300 7.47 10.28 8.87
C SER A 300 7.05 9.21 9.89
N GLN A 301 6.65 9.62 11.09
CA GLN A 301 6.20 8.70 12.16
C GLN A 301 4.77 8.20 12.01
N ARG A 302 3.83 9.05 11.58
CA ARG A 302 2.38 8.75 11.74
C ARG A 302 1.63 8.52 10.44
N PHE A 303 2.04 9.14 9.35
CA PHE A 303 1.31 9.03 8.08
C PHE A 303 1.95 8.05 7.14
N TYR A 304 3.25 8.21 6.86
CA TYR A 304 3.89 7.41 5.83
C TYR A 304 3.79 5.89 6.09
N PRO A 305 3.98 5.37 7.32
CA PRO A 305 3.81 3.94 7.59
C PRO A 305 2.39 3.42 7.33
N ILE A 306 1.36 4.25 7.55
CA ILE A 306 -0.04 3.88 7.29
C ILE A 306 -0.32 3.96 5.79
N TYR A 307 0.11 5.03 5.12
CA TYR A 307 -0.04 5.20 3.68
C TYR A 307 0.60 4.05 2.92
N ARG A 308 1.88 3.75 3.21
CA ARG A 308 2.61 2.65 2.58
C ARG A 308 2.01 1.28 2.91
N GLY A 309 1.68 1.02 4.18
CA GLY A 309 1.00 -0.22 4.56
C GLY A 309 -0.35 -0.41 3.84
N THR A 310 -1.07 0.69 3.57
CA THR A 310 -2.33 0.66 2.80
C THR A 310 -2.08 0.33 1.32
N VAL A 311 -1.04 0.93 0.71
CA VAL A 311 -0.64 0.64 -0.67
C VAL A 311 -0.22 -0.84 -0.81
N ASP A 312 0.69 -1.30 0.05
CA ASP A 312 1.19 -2.69 0.04
C ASP A 312 0.05 -3.68 0.28
N GLY A 313 -0.84 -3.39 1.23
CA GLY A 313 -2.02 -4.22 1.52
C GLY A 313 -3.00 -4.29 0.35
N LEU A 314 -3.23 -3.17 -0.34
CA LEU A 314 -4.08 -3.13 -1.53
C LEU A 314 -3.46 -3.92 -2.70
N GLN A 315 -2.15 -3.81 -2.91
CA GLN A 315 -1.43 -4.58 -3.92
C GLN A 315 -1.50 -6.08 -3.63
N GLY A 316 -1.30 -6.50 -2.37
CA GLY A 316 -1.44 -7.90 -1.97
C GLY A 316 -2.87 -8.43 -2.19
N LEU A 317 -3.88 -7.58 -1.95
CA LEU A 317 -5.27 -7.92 -2.24
C LEU A 317 -5.52 -8.06 -3.74
N HIS A 318 -4.98 -7.14 -4.54
CA HIS A 318 -5.06 -7.19 -6.01
C HIS A 318 -4.38 -8.45 -6.57
N ALA A 319 -3.20 -8.80 -6.09
CA ALA A 319 -2.47 -10.01 -6.50
C ALA A 319 -3.18 -11.31 -6.11
N SER A 320 -4.08 -11.26 -5.12
CA SER A 320 -4.92 -12.40 -4.73
C SER A 320 -6.11 -12.61 -5.69
N ILE A 321 -6.49 -11.58 -6.46
CA ILE A 321 -7.56 -11.67 -7.46
C ILE A 321 -7.07 -12.55 -8.62
N GLY A 322 -7.87 -13.55 -8.99
CA GLY A 322 -7.55 -14.49 -10.07
C GLY A 322 -6.94 -15.82 -9.60
N GLN A 323 -6.56 -15.94 -8.32
CA GLN A 323 -6.09 -17.22 -7.77
C GLN A 323 -7.22 -18.23 -7.54
N SER A 324 -8.46 -17.76 -7.40
CA SER A 324 -9.66 -18.60 -7.30
C SER A 324 -10.92 -17.83 -7.70
N LEU A 325 -11.99 -18.53 -8.05
CA LEU A 325 -13.31 -17.89 -8.29
C LEU A 325 -13.81 -17.12 -7.05
N GLY A 326 -13.48 -17.59 -5.85
CA GLY A 326 -13.82 -16.91 -4.59
C GLY A 326 -13.12 -15.57 -4.39
N SER A 327 -11.98 -15.33 -5.05
CA SER A 327 -11.22 -14.07 -4.93
C SER A 327 -11.95 -12.86 -5.52
N LEU A 328 -12.94 -13.07 -6.40
CA LEU A 328 -13.77 -12.01 -6.97
C LEU A 328 -14.52 -11.21 -5.91
N ILE A 329 -14.77 -11.80 -4.73
CA ILE A 329 -15.41 -11.12 -3.61
C ILE A 329 -14.62 -9.92 -3.09
N LEU A 330 -13.32 -9.84 -3.41
CA LEU A 330 -12.42 -8.78 -2.97
C LEU A 330 -12.48 -7.54 -3.89
N LEU A 331 -13.06 -7.66 -5.09
CA LEU A 331 -13.10 -6.58 -6.09
C LEU A 331 -13.73 -5.27 -5.58
N PRO A 332 -14.85 -5.27 -4.84
CA PRO A 332 -15.41 -4.02 -4.30
C PRO A 332 -14.44 -3.32 -3.32
N ALA A 333 -13.69 -4.10 -2.52
CA ALA A 333 -12.69 -3.55 -1.62
C ALA A 333 -11.52 -2.93 -2.39
N VAL A 334 -11.02 -3.63 -3.40
CA VAL A 334 -9.95 -3.11 -4.28
C VAL A 334 -10.40 -1.83 -4.99
N ALA A 335 -11.63 -1.80 -5.51
CA ALA A 335 -12.18 -0.63 -6.18
C ALA A 335 -12.27 0.59 -5.27
N LEU A 336 -12.92 0.44 -4.10
CA LEU A 336 -13.19 1.57 -3.21
C LEU A 336 -11.94 2.06 -2.48
N LEU A 337 -11.08 1.15 -1.99
CA LEU A 337 -9.83 1.51 -1.33
C LEU A 337 -8.79 2.03 -2.32
N GLY A 338 -8.79 1.53 -3.56
CA GLY A 338 -7.98 2.10 -4.65
C GLY A 338 -8.40 3.53 -4.97
N TYR A 339 -9.71 3.79 -5.10
CA TYR A 339 -10.23 5.14 -5.31
C TYR A 339 -9.93 6.08 -4.13
N PHE A 340 -9.98 5.56 -2.90
CA PHE A 340 -9.55 6.30 -1.72
C PHE A 340 -8.09 6.75 -1.87
N LEU A 341 -7.16 5.85 -2.18
CA LEU A 341 -5.74 6.20 -2.36
C LEU A 341 -5.55 7.22 -3.50
N GLU A 342 -6.23 7.04 -4.64
CA GLU A 342 -6.19 7.98 -5.77
C GLU A 342 -6.56 9.42 -5.34
N CYS A 343 -7.63 9.57 -4.56
CA CYS A 343 -8.08 10.88 -4.08
C CYS A 343 -7.02 11.61 -3.24
N PHE A 344 -6.17 10.88 -2.52
CA PHE A 344 -5.12 11.45 -1.67
C PHE A 344 -3.73 11.49 -2.32
N ALA A 345 -3.49 10.74 -3.41
CA ALA A 345 -2.19 10.62 -4.06
C ALA A 345 -1.62 11.96 -4.56
N VAL A 346 -2.46 12.85 -5.06
CA VAL A 346 -2.02 14.19 -5.51
C VAL A 346 -1.54 15.05 -4.33
N ALA A 347 -2.25 14.98 -3.20
CA ALA A 347 -1.87 15.71 -2.00
C ALA A 347 -0.57 15.15 -1.41
N GLU A 348 -0.46 13.82 -1.35
CA GLU A 348 0.71 13.10 -0.89
C GLU A 348 1.95 13.41 -1.74
N SER A 349 1.87 13.26 -3.07
CA SER A 349 3.01 13.50 -3.98
C SER A 349 3.49 14.96 -3.96
N THR A 350 2.58 15.93 -3.82
CA THR A 350 2.96 17.35 -3.70
C THR A 350 3.73 17.59 -2.40
N ILE A 351 3.23 17.05 -1.28
CA ILE A 351 3.85 17.22 0.04
C ILE A 351 5.17 16.45 0.16
N SER A 352 5.22 15.23 -0.38
CA SER A 352 6.44 14.43 -0.44
C SER A 352 7.53 15.18 -1.24
N ARG A 353 7.21 15.71 -2.42
CA ARG A 353 8.15 16.54 -3.21
C ARG A 353 8.71 17.72 -2.42
N GLU A 354 7.86 18.49 -1.73
CA GLU A 354 8.34 19.63 -0.93
C GLU A 354 9.28 19.19 0.21
N ARG A 355 9.00 18.05 0.84
CA ARG A 355 9.83 17.48 1.91
C ARG A 355 11.18 17.01 1.39
N GLU A 356 11.18 16.35 0.24
CA GLU A 356 12.40 15.88 -0.44
C GLU A 356 13.33 17.04 -0.80
N LEU A 357 12.81 18.12 -1.41
CA LEU A 357 13.59 19.32 -1.71
C LEU A 357 14.06 20.07 -0.44
N ALA A 358 13.32 19.97 0.67
CA ALA A 358 13.76 20.52 1.95
C ALA A 358 14.89 19.68 2.57
N ALA A 359 14.79 18.35 2.52
CA ALA A 359 15.82 17.42 2.97
C ALA A 359 17.10 17.53 2.14
N ASP A 360 16.99 17.71 0.81
CA ASP A 360 18.13 17.99 -0.07
C ASP A 360 18.87 19.26 0.33
N ARG A 361 18.14 20.33 0.65
CA ARG A 361 18.75 21.57 1.16
C ARG A 361 19.44 21.37 2.51
N ILE A 362 18.93 20.51 3.37
CA ILE A 362 19.61 20.15 4.62
C ILE A 362 20.91 19.43 4.32
N GLY A 363 20.90 18.39 3.48
CA GLY A 363 22.11 17.67 3.07
C GLY A 363 23.16 18.58 2.42
N ALA A 364 22.72 19.43 1.48
CA ALA A 364 23.58 20.43 0.82
C ALA A 364 24.12 21.49 1.79
N GLY A 365 23.35 21.88 2.81
CA GLY A 365 23.82 22.81 3.85
C GLY A 365 24.97 22.25 4.70
N LEU A 366 25.19 20.93 4.70
CA LEU A 366 26.27 20.29 5.45
C LEU A 366 27.59 20.18 4.66
N VAL A 367 27.53 20.04 3.33
CA VAL A 367 28.73 19.74 2.51
C VAL A 367 28.86 20.58 1.24
N GLY A 368 27.91 21.47 0.98
CA GLY A 368 27.79 22.23 -0.26
C GLY A 368 26.91 21.54 -1.31
N ALA A 369 26.24 22.34 -2.13
CA ALA A 369 25.32 21.86 -3.16
C ALA A 369 25.99 20.95 -4.21
N PRO A 370 27.21 21.22 -4.72
CA PRO A 370 27.85 20.33 -5.70
C PRO A 370 28.12 18.93 -5.17
N VAL A 371 28.56 18.80 -3.91
CA VAL A 371 28.85 17.50 -3.28
C VAL A 371 27.56 16.73 -3.02
N ALA A 372 26.52 17.39 -2.50
CA ALA A 372 25.22 16.75 -2.31
C ALA A 372 24.58 16.30 -3.63
N ALA A 373 24.69 17.12 -4.68
CA ALA A 373 24.23 16.76 -6.02
C ALA A 373 25.03 15.58 -6.61
N ALA A 374 26.35 15.56 -6.46
CA ALA A 374 27.19 14.45 -6.91
C ALA A 374 26.83 13.14 -6.18
N ALA A 375 26.64 13.19 -4.86
CA ALA A 375 26.17 12.04 -4.07
C ALA A 375 24.82 11.52 -4.59
N LEU A 376 23.88 12.43 -4.83
CA LEU A 376 22.55 12.10 -5.32
C LEU A 376 22.59 11.41 -6.69
N VAL A 377 23.35 11.98 -7.63
CA VAL A 377 23.53 11.42 -8.98
C VAL A 377 24.21 10.05 -8.91
N LYS A 378 25.25 9.90 -8.07
CA LYS A 378 25.97 8.65 -7.88
C LYS A 378 25.06 7.53 -7.39
N VAL A 379 24.24 7.79 -6.36
CA VAL A 379 23.26 6.80 -5.88
C VAL A 379 22.25 6.44 -6.98
N HIS A 380 21.76 7.42 -7.77
CA HIS A 380 20.83 7.16 -8.87
C HIS A 380 21.46 6.35 -10.01
N ALA A 381 22.71 6.63 -10.37
CA ALA A 381 23.43 5.94 -11.42
C ALA A 381 23.63 4.46 -11.07
N PHE A 382 24.16 4.20 -9.87
CA PHE A 382 24.64 2.87 -9.49
C PHE A 382 23.63 2.02 -8.69
N ALA A 383 22.44 2.55 -8.36
CA ALA A 383 21.35 1.73 -7.81
C ALA A 383 20.96 0.55 -8.71
N GLY A 384 21.13 0.72 -10.04
CA GLY A 384 20.88 -0.34 -11.02
C GLY A 384 21.84 -1.54 -10.93
N CYS A 385 23.00 -1.40 -10.26
CA CYS A 385 23.95 -2.51 -10.11
C CYS A 385 23.42 -3.59 -9.16
N TRP A 386 22.58 -3.23 -8.17
CA TRP A 386 22.11 -4.20 -7.17
C TRP A 386 21.24 -5.33 -7.75
N PRO A 387 20.25 -5.07 -8.62
CA PRO A 387 19.54 -6.14 -9.32
C PRO A 387 20.49 -7.10 -10.07
N THR A 388 21.56 -6.58 -10.70
CA THR A 388 22.58 -7.42 -11.35
C THR A 388 23.32 -8.30 -10.35
N VAL A 389 23.71 -7.76 -9.18
CA VAL A 389 24.30 -8.55 -8.07
C VAL A 389 23.32 -9.64 -7.63
N GLN A 390 22.03 -9.32 -7.45
CA GLN A 390 21.01 -10.28 -7.02
C GLN A 390 20.77 -11.40 -8.02
N SER A 391 20.71 -11.06 -9.32
CA SER A 391 20.63 -12.05 -10.40
C SER A 391 21.87 -12.94 -10.40
N GLY A 392 23.07 -12.36 -10.28
CA GLY A 392 24.31 -13.11 -10.17
C GLY A 392 24.31 -14.06 -8.98
N MET A 393 23.90 -13.62 -7.80
CA MET A 393 23.79 -14.48 -6.61
C MET A 393 22.86 -15.67 -6.86
N SER A 394 21.71 -15.42 -7.48
CA SER A 394 20.72 -16.46 -7.80
C SER A 394 21.29 -17.51 -8.76
N GLU A 395 22.00 -17.05 -9.79
CA GLU A 395 22.65 -17.93 -10.77
C GLU A 395 23.78 -18.76 -10.14
N ALA A 396 24.65 -18.12 -9.36
CA ALA A 396 25.75 -18.79 -8.67
C ALA A 396 25.22 -19.92 -7.75
N LEU A 397 24.17 -19.64 -6.97
CA LEU A 397 23.52 -20.64 -6.11
C LEU A 397 22.95 -21.81 -6.91
N GLY A 398 22.35 -21.54 -8.08
CA GLY A 398 21.87 -22.59 -8.99
C GLY A 398 22.99 -23.51 -9.50
N GLN A 399 24.23 -23.03 -9.53
CA GLN A 399 25.43 -23.80 -9.90
C GLN A 399 26.15 -24.41 -8.68
N GLY A 400 25.60 -24.28 -7.47
CA GLY A 400 26.23 -24.75 -6.25
C GLY A 400 27.44 -23.93 -5.81
N LYS A 401 27.50 -22.65 -6.20
CA LYS A 401 28.51 -21.67 -5.81
C LYS A 401 27.88 -20.54 -5.00
N ALA A 402 28.70 -19.75 -4.31
CA ALA A 402 28.26 -18.53 -3.64
C ALA A 402 29.34 -17.44 -3.74
N PHE A 403 28.93 -16.18 -3.72
CA PHE A 403 29.87 -15.07 -3.60
C PHE A 403 30.30 -14.88 -2.16
N ALA A 404 31.59 -14.58 -1.95
CA ALA A 404 32.12 -14.32 -0.62
C ALA A 404 31.70 -12.94 -0.08
N ASN A 405 31.65 -11.91 -0.93
CA ASN A 405 31.28 -10.55 -0.52
C ASN A 405 30.53 -9.82 -1.64
N THR A 406 29.24 -9.63 -1.44
CA THR A 406 28.35 -8.99 -2.42
C THR A 406 28.50 -7.47 -2.47
N SER A 407 28.97 -6.84 -1.40
CA SER A 407 29.30 -5.40 -1.41
C SER A 407 30.54 -5.13 -2.26
N ALA A 408 31.55 -6.01 -2.18
CA ALA A 408 32.72 -5.95 -3.05
C ALA A 408 32.33 -6.14 -4.52
N LEU A 409 31.49 -7.14 -4.82
CA LEU A 409 30.94 -7.36 -6.17
C LEU A 409 30.19 -6.14 -6.69
N PHE A 410 29.32 -5.54 -5.86
CA PHE A 410 28.62 -4.30 -6.21
C PHE A 410 29.60 -3.16 -6.56
N SER A 411 30.64 -2.96 -5.74
CA SER A 411 31.62 -1.90 -5.97
C SER A 411 32.45 -2.13 -7.25
N ASP A 412 32.76 -3.38 -7.58
CA ASP A 412 33.42 -3.72 -8.84
C ASP A 412 32.53 -3.45 -10.05
N LEU A 413 31.26 -3.85 -9.98
CA LEU A 413 30.28 -3.55 -11.02
C LEU A 413 30.10 -2.04 -11.22
N ALA A 414 29.97 -1.27 -10.13
CA ALA A 414 29.87 0.17 -10.19
C ALA A 414 31.10 0.79 -10.88
N ARG A 415 32.31 0.33 -10.53
CA ARG A 415 33.57 0.75 -11.17
C ARG A 415 33.59 0.47 -12.67
N ARG A 416 33.17 -0.73 -13.10
CA ARG A 416 33.11 -1.09 -14.52
C ARG A 416 32.06 -0.28 -15.29
N GLN A 417 30.96 0.07 -14.63
CA GLN A 417 29.87 0.84 -15.22
C GLN A 417 30.06 2.35 -15.14
N ALA A 418 31.07 2.85 -14.43
CA ALA A 418 31.35 4.28 -14.23
C ALA A 418 31.84 4.97 -15.51
N THR A 419 30.95 5.07 -16.48
CA THR A 419 31.13 5.70 -17.79
C THR A 419 30.06 6.76 -17.99
N PRO A 420 30.24 7.72 -18.92
CA PRO A 420 29.20 8.71 -19.23
C PRO A 420 27.83 8.10 -19.56
N ALA A 421 27.80 6.90 -20.14
CA ALA A 421 26.57 6.16 -20.44
C ALA A 421 25.74 5.83 -19.20
N ALA A 422 26.37 5.66 -18.02
CA ALA A 422 25.63 5.43 -16.77
C ALA A 422 24.79 6.64 -16.32
N LEU A 423 25.05 7.82 -16.89
CA LEU A 423 24.30 9.04 -16.58
C LEU A 423 23.20 9.38 -17.59
N GLU A 424 23.13 8.65 -18.71
CA GLU A 424 22.14 8.88 -19.76
C GLU A 424 20.73 8.56 -19.24
N GLY A 425 19.78 9.47 -19.52
CA GLY A 425 18.38 9.31 -19.10
C GLY A 425 18.13 9.36 -17.58
N LEU A 426 19.13 9.64 -16.74
CA LEU A 426 18.96 9.64 -15.28
C LEU A 426 18.02 10.73 -14.77
N GLY A 427 17.83 11.82 -15.51
CA GLY A 427 17.02 12.97 -15.06
C GLY A 427 15.59 12.60 -14.66
N GLU A 428 14.94 11.72 -15.42
CA GLU A 428 13.57 11.26 -15.16
C GLU A 428 13.49 10.08 -14.18
N ARG A 429 14.64 9.49 -13.84
CA ARG A 429 14.69 8.31 -12.97
C ARG A 429 14.26 8.69 -11.55
N ARG A 430 13.44 7.83 -10.94
CA ARG A 430 13.05 7.89 -9.54
C ARG A 430 13.66 6.70 -8.80
N LEU A 431 14.33 6.96 -7.68
CA LEU A 431 14.74 5.87 -6.79
C LEU A 431 13.55 5.43 -5.94
N GLN A 432 13.41 4.11 -5.82
CA GLN A 432 12.49 3.51 -4.86
C GLN A 432 13.09 3.63 -3.46
N HIS A 433 12.28 4.03 -2.49
CA HIS A 433 12.72 4.20 -1.11
C HIS A 433 11.77 3.54 -0.13
N PRO A 434 12.25 2.92 0.97
CA PRO A 434 11.38 2.25 1.92
C PRO A 434 10.51 3.20 2.75
N THR A 435 10.90 4.47 2.88
CA THR A 435 10.23 5.40 3.79
C THR A 435 9.74 6.69 3.14
N ASP A 436 9.95 6.86 1.82
CA ASP A 436 9.37 7.97 1.06
C ASP A 436 9.23 7.64 -0.44
N SER A 437 8.68 8.56 -1.23
CA SER A 437 8.75 8.53 -2.70
C SER A 437 9.59 9.73 -3.17
N HIS A 438 10.71 9.50 -3.84
CA HIS A 438 11.53 10.61 -4.31
C HIS A 438 11.00 11.20 -5.64
N PRO A 439 10.98 12.54 -5.79
CA PRO A 439 10.76 13.16 -7.09
C PRO A 439 11.88 12.80 -8.08
N PRO A 440 11.67 13.01 -9.40
CA PRO A 440 12.71 12.79 -10.41
C PRO A 440 14.01 13.51 -10.06
N LEU A 441 15.14 12.89 -10.41
CA LEU A 441 16.48 13.44 -10.15
C LEU A 441 16.65 14.87 -10.67
N ALA A 442 16.16 15.15 -11.88
CA ALA A 442 16.26 16.47 -12.51
C ALA A 442 15.69 17.59 -11.61
N LEU A 443 14.53 17.33 -11.00
CA LEU A 443 13.86 18.29 -10.13
C LEU A 443 14.62 18.53 -8.82
N ARG A 444 15.26 17.49 -8.29
CA ARG A 444 16.10 17.60 -7.07
C ARG A 444 17.37 18.40 -7.35
N LEU A 445 18.00 18.14 -8.49
CA LEU A 445 19.16 18.89 -8.97
C LEU A 445 18.84 20.36 -9.22
N GLU A 446 17.69 20.65 -9.83
CA GLU A 446 17.17 22.01 -9.98
C GLU A 446 16.97 22.69 -8.62
N GLY A 447 16.38 22.00 -7.65
CA GLY A 447 16.21 22.51 -6.27
C GLY A 447 17.52 22.79 -5.54
N LEU A 448 18.61 22.14 -5.93
CA LEU A 448 19.97 22.41 -5.45
C LEU A 448 20.70 23.50 -6.27
N GLY A 449 20.16 23.90 -7.42
CA GLY A 449 20.81 24.84 -8.34
C GLY A 449 22.03 24.28 -9.04
N VAL A 450 22.13 22.94 -9.18
CA VAL A 450 23.30 22.26 -9.74
C VAL A 450 22.90 21.41 -10.95
N PRO A 451 23.33 21.73 -12.18
CA PRO A 451 23.01 20.90 -13.34
C PRO A 451 23.77 19.57 -13.31
N LEU A 452 23.16 18.51 -13.86
CA LEU A 452 23.78 17.18 -13.95
C LEU A 452 25.18 17.21 -14.59
N ALA A 453 25.35 18.02 -15.64
CA ALA A 453 26.63 18.19 -16.33
C ALA A 453 27.73 18.74 -15.41
N GLY A 454 27.37 19.59 -14.43
CA GLY A 454 28.33 20.21 -13.50
C GLY A 454 28.88 19.25 -12.45
N VAL A 455 28.26 18.08 -12.26
CA VAL A 455 28.66 17.08 -11.26
C VAL A 455 29.00 15.72 -11.87
N ARG A 456 29.06 15.61 -13.20
CA ARG A 456 29.33 14.36 -13.94
C ARG A 456 30.59 13.66 -13.44
N GLU A 457 31.73 14.34 -13.44
CA GLU A 457 33.02 13.76 -13.06
C GLU A 457 33.01 13.28 -11.60
N ALA A 458 32.47 14.10 -10.69
CA ALA A 458 32.36 13.74 -9.27
C ALA A 458 31.42 12.56 -9.04
N ALA A 459 30.31 12.47 -9.78
CA ALA A 459 29.35 11.38 -9.67
C ALA A 459 29.90 10.05 -10.22
N LEU A 460 30.76 10.09 -11.25
CA LEU A 460 31.41 8.91 -11.82
C LEU A 460 32.62 8.43 -11.01
N GLN A 461 33.14 9.27 -10.09
CA GLN A 461 34.21 8.85 -9.19
C GLN A 461 33.69 7.90 -8.10
N VAL A 462 33.71 6.59 -8.37
CA VAL A 462 33.21 5.52 -7.47
C VAL A 462 34.30 4.80 -6.69
N THR A 463 35.56 5.21 -6.82
CA THR A 463 36.69 4.68 -6.05
C THR A 463 37.29 5.77 -5.17
N PRO A 464 36.58 6.19 -4.09
CA PRO A 464 37.09 7.21 -3.19
C PRO A 464 38.35 6.71 -2.46
N ALA A 465 39.32 7.60 -2.22
CA ALA A 465 40.52 7.28 -1.46
C ALA A 465 40.18 6.85 -0.01
N GLU A 466 39.18 7.51 0.57
CA GLU A 466 38.57 7.14 1.85
C GLU A 466 37.09 6.79 1.64
N PRO A 467 36.76 5.51 1.40
CA PRO A 467 35.38 5.06 1.31
C PRO A 467 34.65 5.26 2.62
N ALA A 468 33.38 5.66 2.56
CA ALA A 468 32.56 5.85 3.74
C ALA A 468 32.31 4.56 4.54
N ALA A 469 32.49 3.39 3.91
CA ALA A 469 32.46 2.08 4.56
C ALA A 469 33.47 1.96 5.72
N THR A 470 34.57 2.71 5.66
CA THR A 470 35.60 2.76 6.72
C THR A 470 35.08 3.31 8.06
N LEU A 471 33.92 3.98 8.09
CA LEU A 471 33.26 4.39 9.34
C LEU A 471 32.79 3.20 10.18
N VAL A 472 32.47 2.08 9.51
CA VAL A 472 32.05 0.83 10.13
C VAL A 472 33.30 0.02 10.44
N ALA A 473 33.51 -0.32 11.72
CA ALA A 473 34.65 -1.14 12.10
C ALA A 473 34.52 -2.54 11.49
N ASP A 474 35.61 -3.09 10.97
CA ASP A 474 35.68 -4.41 10.33
C ASP A 474 34.56 -4.64 9.28
N TYR A 475 34.22 -3.60 8.52
CA TYR A 475 33.09 -3.63 7.59
C TYR A 475 33.17 -4.79 6.58
N GLU A 476 34.36 -5.17 6.10
CA GLU A 476 34.48 -6.29 5.17
C GLU A 476 34.12 -7.65 5.79
N ARG A 477 34.41 -7.85 7.08
CA ARG A 477 33.96 -9.05 7.79
C ARG A 477 32.44 -9.06 7.86
N LEU A 478 31.84 -7.93 8.25
CA LEU A 478 30.40 -7.79 8.36
C LEU A 478 29.69 -7.96 7.01
N GLU A 479 30.28 -7.44 5.93
CA GLU A 479 29.81 -7.67 4.56
C GLU A 479 29.76 -9.16 4.23
N ARG A 480 30.85 -9.91 4.48
CA ARG A 480 30.90 -11.37 4.25
C ARG A 480 29.84 -12.12 5.07
N GLU A 481 29.73 -11.83 6.36
CA GLU A 481 28.71 -12.46 7.22
C GLU A 481 27.28 -12.19 6.71
N LEU A 482 26.98 -10.95 6.32
CA LEU A 482 25.68 -10.60 5.76
C LEU A 482 25.46 -11.23 4.39
N THR A 483 26.52 -11.37 3.59
CA THR A 483 26.49 -12.05 2.29
C THR A 483 26.08 -13.51 2.46
N GLU A 484 26.60 -14.21 3.47
CA GLU A 484 26.18 -15.59 3.78
C GLU A 484 24.69 -15.67 4.15
N VAL A 485 24.21 -14.71 4.96
CA VAL A 485 22.78 -14.63 5.32
C VAL A 485 21.90 -14.38 4.09
N GLU A 486 22.30 -13.46 3.22
CA GLU A 486 21.59 -13.16 1.96
C GLU A 486 21.50 -14.40 1.07
N HIS A 487 22.63 -15.11 0.86
CA HIS A 487 22.65 -16.34 0.08
C HIS A 487 21.80 -17.43 0.69
N TYR A 488 21.81 -17.59 2.02
CA TYR A 488 20.97 -18.57 2.70
C TYR A 488 19.48 -18.29 2.48
N LEU A 489 19.07 -17.02 2.58
CA LEU A 489 17.68 -16.62 2.34
C LEU A 489 17.27 -16.82 0.90
N LEU A 490 18.15 -16.49 -0.04
CA LEU A 490 17.92 -16.66 -1.47
C LEU A 490 17.85 -18.14 -1.86
N ALA A 491 18.76 -18.97 -1.35
CA ALA A 491 18.77 -20.42 -1.58
C ALA A 491 17.48 -21.07 -1.07
N ARG A 492 16.94 -20.60 0.05
CA ARG A 492 15.64 -21.04 0.56
C ARG A 492 14.48 -20.63 -0.36
N GLN A 493 14.50 -19.41 -0.90
CA GLN A 493 13.48 -18.96 -1.87
C GLN A 493 13.52 -19.79 -3.16
N LEU A 494 14.71 -20.19 -3.59
CA LEU A 494 14.93 -21.05 -4.76
C LEU A 494 14.65 -22.54 -4.50
N GLY A 495 14.31 -22.93 -3.26
CA GLY A 495 14.06 -24.33 -2.89
C GLY A 495 15.30 -25.21 -2.80
N LEU A 496 16.50 -24.63 -2.74
CA LEU A 496 17.78 -25.34 -2.67
C LEU A 496 18.14 -25.81 -1.25
N VAL A 497 17.44 -25.30 -0.22
CA VAL A 497 17.65 -25.66 1.19
C VAL A 497 16.31 -26.04 1.82
N PRO A 498 16.19 -27.18 2.54
CA PRO A 498 14.94 -27.59 3.17
C PRO A 498 14.51 -26.62 4.27
N ALA A 499 13.20 -26.48 4.46
CA ALA A 499 12.64 -25.70 5.57
C ALA A 499 13.01 -26.35 6.91
N VAL A 500 13.70 -25.62 7.79
CA VAL A 500 13.98 -26.10 9.15
C VAL A 500 12.65 -26.32 9.87
N GLY A 501 12.35 -27.57 10.22
CA GLY A 501 11.14 -27.95 10.94
C GLY A 501 11.02 -27.22 12.27
N ALA A 502 9.79 -26.83 12.62
CA ALA A 502 9.45 -26.27 13.92
C ALA A 502 9.62 -27.35 15.01
N GLY A 503 10.84 -27.58 15.49
CA GLY A 503 11.11 -28.65 16.45
C GLY A 503 12.48 -28.68 17.12
N ALA A 504 13.47 -27.90 16.70
CA ALA A 504 14.75 -27.82 17.40
C ALA A 504 14.89 -26.47 18.10
N GLY A 505 14.77 -26.48 19.43
CA GLY A 505 15.28 -25.41 20.28
C GLY A 505 16.81 -25.34 20.17
N GLU A 506 17.33 -24.14 20.43
CA GLU A 506 18.74 -23.72 20.32
C GLU A 506 19.21 -23.27 18.93
N ALA A 507 19.38 -21.95 18.83
CA ALA A 507 20.05 -21.29 17.73
C ALA A 507 21.54 -21.69 17.71
N THR A 508 21.89 -22.62 16.85
CA THR A 508 23.28 -22.84 16.41
C THR A 508 23.62 -21.80 15.32
N PRO A 509 24.86 -21.30 15.24
CA PRO A 509 25.27 -20.42 14.15
C PRO A 509 25.02 -21.14 12.82
N ALA A 510 24.58 -20.40 11.81
CA ALA A 510 24.31 -20.90 10.48
C ALA A 510 25.43 -21.87 10.04
N ARG A 511 25.08 -23.14 9.84
CA ARG A 511 25.98 -24.10 9.20
C ARG A 511 26.31 -23.50 7.82
N PRO A 512 27.59 -23.39 7.43
CA PRO A 512 27.94 -22.85 6.12
C PRO A 512 27.17 -23.62 5.05
N LEU A 513 26.62 -22.90 4.06
CA LEU A 513 25.98 -23.54 2.92
C LEU A 513 26.99 -24.53 2.30
N PRO A 514 26.57 -25.72 1.85
CA PRO A 514 27.48 -26.76 1.35
C PRO A 514 28.06 -26.45 -0.05
N PHE A 515 28.07 -25.18 -0.44
CA PHE A 515 28.48 -24.70 -1.75
C PHE A 515 29.98 -24.41 -1.78
N ALA A 516 30.63 -24.67 -2.91
CA ALA A 516 32.04 -24.38 -3.08
C ALA A 516 32.27 -22.86 -3.04
N ASN A 517 33.25 -22.40 -2.26
CA ASN A 517 33.66 -21.01 -2.25
C ASN A 517 34.24 -20.61 -3.62
N ASP A 518 33.90 -19.38 -4.03
CA ASP A 518 34.36 -18.62 -5.20
C ASP A 518 33.63 -18.89 -6.53
N ALA A 519 32.48 -18.23 -6.68
CA ALA A 519 32.16 -17.57 -7.95
C ALA A 519 32.97 -16.26 -8.01
N GLY A 520 34.08 -16.27 -8.75
CA GLY A 520 34.96 -15.11 -8.93
C GLY A 520 34.31 -13.95 -9.66
#